data_AF-A0A955YGA9-F1
#
_entry.id   AF-A0A955YGA9-F1
#
_cell.length_a   1.000
_cell.length_b   1.000
_cell.length_c   1.000
_cell.angle_alpha   90.00
_cell.angle_beta   90.00
_cell.angle_gamma   90.00
#
_symmetry.space_group_name_H-M   'P 1'
#
loop_
_entity.id
_entity.type
_entity.pdbx_description
1 polymer ?
#
loop_
_entity_poly.entity_id
_entity_poly.type
_entity_poly.pdbx_seq_one_letter_code
_entity_poly.pdbx_strand_id
1 'polypeptide(L)'
;MGSHLKLIAERAGVLLTQRGNQILVSGDAEAVRDVRELLEQLDALVAAGNLLQKSDVAHAMRILADDPRADLASFFRDTILVGVEGRRITPRSAGQRAYVEALRTHDVVFGVGPAGTGKTYLAMAAAVAALKRGDVRRIVLTRPAVEAG
;
A
#
# COMPACT_ATOMS: atom_id res chain seq x y z
N MET A 1 14.31 -6.74 9.43
CA MET A 1 15.08 -6.44 8.21
C MET A 1 15.42 -7.68 7.38
N GLY A 2 16.12 -8.69 7.93
CA GLY A 2 16.61 -9.85 7.16
C GLY A 2 15.53 -10.64 6.38
N SER A 3 14.31 -10.75 6.90
CA SER A 3 13.21 -11.43 6.20
C SER A 3 12.68 -10.68 4.98
N HIS A 4 12.89 -9.35 4.90
CA HIS A 4 12.51 -8.55 3.74
C HIS A 4 13.57 -8.64 2.64
N LEU A 5 14.85 -8.60 3.01
CA LEU A 5 15.96 -8.75 2.07
C LEU A 5 15.92 -10.10 1.36
N LYS A 6 15.61 -11.19 2.08
CA LYS A 6 15.45 -12.51 1.47
C LYS A 6 14.33 -12.54 0.43
N LEU A 7 13.18 -11.93 0.72
CA LEU A 7 12.05 -11.84 -0.21
C LEU A 7 12.42 -11.05 -1.49
N ILE A 8 13.14 -9.94 -1.33
CA ILE A 8 13.59 -9.10 -2.46
C ILE A 8 14.58 -9.88 -3.32
N ALA A 9 15.57 -10.53 -2.70
CA ALA A 9 16.57 -11.35 -3.38
C ALA A 9 15.93 -12.45 -4.24
N GLU A 10 15.01 -13.21 -3.65
CA GLU A 10 14.29 -14.31 -4.33
C GLU A 10 13.47 -13.81 -5.52
N ARG A 11 12.79 -12.66 -5.39
CA ARG A 11 11.91 -12.14 -6.44
C ARG A 11 12.63 -11.40 -7.55
N ALA A 12 13.71 -10.69 -7.23
CA ALA A 12 14.49 -9.95 -8.22
C ALA A 12 15.61 -10.81 -8.85
N GLY A 13 15.82 -12.04 -8.36
CA GLY A 13 16.88 -12.92 -8.86
C GLY A 13 18.29 -12.40 -8.56
N VAL A 14 18.45 -11.68 -7.45
CA VAL A 14 19.74 -11.10 -7.03
C VAL A 14 20.23 -11.72 -5.72
N LEU A 15 21.53 -11.61 -5.48
CA LEU A 15 22.14 -11.87 -4.18
C LEU A 15 22.14 -10.59 -3.34
N LEU A 16 21.55 -10.67 -2.15
CA LEU A 16 21.58 -9.59 -1.15
C LEU A 16 22.31 -10.06 0.11
N THR A 17 23.33 -9.30 0.51
CA THR A 17 24.07 -9.52 1.76
C THR A 17 24.08 -8.26 2.60
N GLN A 18 23.67 -8.36 3.86
CA GLN A 18 23.74 -7.24 4.81
C GLN A 18 25.02 -7.35 5.65
N ARG A 19 25.83 -6.29 5.69
CA ARG A 19 26.99 -6.13 6.59
C ARG A 19 26.88 -4.81 7.33
N GLY A 20 26.48 -4.87 8.60
CA GLY A 20 26.21 -3.66 9.38
C GLY A 20 25.10 -2.82 8.74
N ASN A 21 25.45 -1.58 8.38
CA ASN A 21 24.55 -0.64 7.69
C ASN A 21 24.72 -0.62 6.16
N GLN A 22 25.45 -1.57 5.60
CA GLN A 22 25.63 -1.71 4.15
C GLN A 22 24.86 -2.91 3.64
N ILE A 23 24.20 -2.74 2.50
CA ILE A 23 23.55 -3.80 1.75
C ILE A 23 24.32 -3.95 0.44
N LEU A 24 24.92 -5.11 0.24
CA LEU A 24 25.56 -5.48 -1.02
C LEU A 24 24.53 -6.18 -1.91
N VAL A 25 24.38 -5.67 -3.14
CA VAL A 25 23.50 -6.24 -4.18
C VAL A 25 24.39 -6.78 -5.29
N SER A 26 24.14 -8.00 -5.76
CA SER A 26 24.89 -8.61 -6.85
C SER A 26 23.96 -9.40 -7.78
N GLY A 27 24.08 -9.18 -9.09
CA GLY A 27 23.21 -9.77 -10.10
C GLY A 27 23.36 -9.02 -11.43
N ASP A 28 22.36 -9.13 -12.29
CA ASP A 28 22.31 -8.36 -13.54
C ASP A 28 22.25 -6.85 -13.27
N ALA A 29 22.86 -6.05 -14.14
CA ALA A 29 22.94 -4.59 -13.97
C ALA A 29 21.57 -3.91 -13.91
N GLU A 30 20.56 -4.44 -14.62
CA GLU A 30 19.19 -3.94 -14.54
C GLU A 30 18.55 -4.30 -13.19
N ALA A 31 18.62 -5.58 -12.79
CA ALA A 31 18.07 -6.04 -11.52
C ALA A 31 18.73 -5.36 -10.31
N VAL A 32 20.04 -5.11 -10.36
CA VAL A 32 20.76 -4.37 -9.32
C VAL A 32 20.26 -2.94 -9.21
N ARG A 33 19.98 -2.28 -10.34
CA ARG A 33 19.45 -0.92 -10.38
C ARG A 33 18.05 -0.85 -9.76
N ASP A 34 17.18 -1.76 -10.15
CA ASP A 34 15.79 -1.80 -9.66
C ASP A 34 15.73 -2.11 -8.16
N VAL A 35 16.55 -3.05 -7.70
CA VAL A 35 16.65 -3.40 -6.27
C VAL A 35 17.23 -2.24 -5.47
N ARG A 36 18.22 -1.51 -6.02
CA ARG A 36 18.76 -0.32 -5.37
C ARG A 36 17.68 0.75 -5.22
N GLU A 37 16.95 1.08 -6.28
CA GLU A 37 15.86 2.06 -6.25
C GLU A 37 14.79 1.68 -5.22
N LEU A 38 14.36 0.41 -5.23
CA LEU A 38 13.43 -0.13 -4.24
C LEU A 38 13.95 0.06 -2.81
N LEU A 39 15.21 -0.31 -2.54
CA LEU A 39 15.79 -0.21 -1.21
C LEU A 39 15.92 1.25 -0.74
N GLU A 40 16.33 2.16 -1.61
CA GLU A 40 16.43 3.60 -1.29
C GLU A 40 15.06 4.20 -0.96
N GLN A 41 14.03 3.88 -1.73
CA GLN A 41 12.67 4.35 -1.44
C GLN A 41 12.06 3.70 -0.18
N LEU A 42 12.32 2.42 0.08
CA LEU A 42 11.88 1.74 1.31
C LEU A 42 12.59 2.30 2.55
N ASP A 43 13.87 2.66 2.46
CA ASP A 43 14.61 3.29 3.54
C ASP A 43 14.02 4.67 3.89
N ALA A 44 13.73 5.48 2.87
CA ALA A 44 13.06 6.78 3.05
C ALA A 44 11.70 6.65 3.76
N LEU A 45 10.93 5.61 3.46
CA LEU A 45 9.66 5.31 4.13
C LEU A 45 9.84 5.00 5.61
N VAL A 46 10.82 4.15 5.94
CA VAL A 46 11.13 3.79 7.34
C VAL A 46 11.65 4.99 8.11
N ALA A 47 12.53 5.80 7.50
CA ALA A 47 13.04 7.04 8.07
C ALA A 47 11.90 8.05 8.36
N ALA A 48 10.85 8.06 7.55
CA ALA A 48 9.63 8.83 7.78
C ALA A 48 8.67 8.23 8.83
N GLY A 49 9.06 7.15 9.53
CA GLY A 49 8.27 6.52 10.60
C GLY A 49 7.26 5.46 10.15
N ASN A 50 7.33 5.01 8.89
CA ASN A 50 6.47 3.94 8.41
C ASN A 50 6.95 2.57 8.91
N LEU A 51 6.02 1.76 9.43
CA LEU A 51 6.29 0.38 9.77
C LEU A 51 5.98 -0.50 8.57
N LEU A 52 7.01 -1.05 7.94
CA LEU A 52 6.86 -1.90 6.76
C LEU A 52 6.62 -3.37 7.14
N GLN A 53 5.55 -3.95 6.61
CA GLN A 53 5.25 -5.38 6.66
C GLN A 53 5.76 -6.08 5.40
N LYS A 54 5.82 -7.42 5.43
CA LYS A 54 6.23 -8.21 4.25
C LYS A 54 5.34 -7.94 3.02
N SER A 55 4.05 -7.71 3.26
CA SER A 55 3.08 -7.34 2.22
C SER A 55 3.40 -6.01 1.56
N ASP A 56 3.96 -5.06 2.31
CA ASP A 56 4.29 -3.72 1.83
C ASP A 56 5.48 -3.77 0.89
N VAL A 57 6.51 -4.54 1.25
CA VAL A 57 7.66 -4.83 0.37
C VAL A 57 7.21 -5.54 -0.90
N ALA A 58 6.38 -6.59 -0.78
CA ALA A 58 5.84 -7.31 -1.94
C ALA A 58 4.96 -6.41 -2.83
N HIS A 59 4.32 -5.38 -2.27
CA HIS A 59 3.54 -4.42 -3.02
C HIS A 59 4.41 -3.37 -3.70
N ALA A 60 5.40 -2.82 -3.01
CA ALA A 60 6.38 -1.89 -3.55
C ALA A 60 7.09 -2.47 -4.78
N MET A 61 7.49 -3.75 -4.71
CA MET A 61 8.06 -4.46 -5.87
C MET A 61 7.12 -4.51 -7.07
N ARG A 62 5.80 -4.68 -6.86
CA ARG A 62 4.83 -4.64 -7.96
C ARG A 62 4.67 -3.24 -8.53
N ILE A 63 4.59 -2.23 -7.67
CA ILE A 63 4.45 -0.83 -8.12
C ILE A 63 5.61 -0.45 -9.04
N LEU A 64 6.85 -0.73 -8.60
CA LEU A 64 8.04 -0.38 -9.39
C LEU A 64 8.23 -1.26 -10.63
N ALA A 65 7.70 -2.49 -10.63
CA ALA A 65 7.67 -3.32 -11.83
C ALA A 65 6.65 -2.80 -12.88
N ASP A 66 5.51 -2.28 -12.42
CA ASP A 66 4.49 -1.70 -13.30
C ASP A 66 4.90 -0.29 -13.79
N ASP A 67 5.52 0.53 -12.92
CA ASP A 67 6.03 1.86 -13.21
C ASP A 67 7.35 2.13 -12.43
N PRO A 68 8.52 2.03 -13.08
CA PRO A 68 9.82 2.27 -12.44
C PRO A 68 10.04 3.69 -11.93
N ARG A 69 9.19 4.66 -12.32
CA ARG A 69 9.27 6.07 -11.90
C ARG A 69 8.32 6.39 -10.75
N ALA A 70 7.54 5.42 -10.28
CA ALA A 70 6.59 5.63 -9.20
C ALA A 70 7.29 6.05 -7.89
N ASP A 71 6.80 7.11 -7.27
CA ASP A 71 7.18 7.49 -5.90
C ASP A 71 6.39 6.63 -4.90
N LEU A 72 7.04 5.63 -4.31
CA LEU A 72 6.44 4.76 -3.30
C LEU A 72 5.87 5.57 -2.14
N ALA A 73 6.51 6.67 -1.74
CA ALA A 73 6.04 7.46 -0.62
C ALA A 73 4.70 8.14 -0.86
N SER A 74 4.31 8.41 -2.11
CA SER A 74 2.94 8.82 -2.45
C SER A 74 1.88 7.72 -2.20
N PHE A 75 2.28 6.44 -2.26
CA PHE A 75 1.38 5.31 -1.97
C PHE A 75 1.22 5.09 -0.46
N PHE A 76 2.27 5.36 0.32
CA PHE A 76 2.27 5.19 1.78
C PHE A 76 1.79 6.44 2.55
N ARG A 77 2.11 7.67 2.12
CA ARG A 77 1.68 8.90 2.83
C ARG A 77 0.19 9.16 2.67
N ASP A 78 -0.32 9.03 1.45
CA ASP A 78 -1.67 9.52 1.16
C ASP A 78 -2.73 8.48 1.44
N THR A 79 -2.43 7.21 1.72
CA THR A 79 -3.52 6.23 1.67
C THR A 79 -3.58 5.23 2.80
N ILE A 80 -2.90 5.54 3.90
CA ILE A 80 -3.05 4.78 5.15
C ILE A 80 -4.38 5.15 5.79
N LEU A 81 -5.30 4.18 5.77
CA LEU A 81 -6.54 4.22 6.52
C LEU A 81 -6.32 3.48 7.84
N VAL A 82 -6.82 4.04 8.93
CA VAL A 82 -6.74 3.41 10.26
C VAL A 82 -7.95 2.50 10.43
N GLY A 83 -7.72 1.19 10.42
CA GLY A 83 -8.74 0.18 10.66
C GLY A 83 -9.16 0.07 12.12
N VAL A 84 -9.99 -0.95 12.40
CA VAL A 84 -10.33 -1.39 13.76
C VAL A 84 -9.04 -1.84 14.46
N GLU A 85 -8.87 -1.50 15.74
CA GLU A 85 -7.67 -1.81 16.56
C GLU A 85 -6.34 -1.19 16.09
N GLY A 86 -6.37 -0.18 15.20
CA GLY A 86 -5.15 0.51 14.79
C GLY A 86 -4.33 -0.22 13.72
N ARG A 87 -4.86 -1.31 13.14
CA ARG A 87 -4.28 -1.91 11.94
C ARG A 87 -4.30 -0.92 10.78
N ARG A 88 -3.14 -0.75 10.13
CA ARG A 88 -3.01 0.07 8.92
C ARG A 88 -3.62 -0.67 7.73
N ILE A 89 -4.46 0.02 6.98
CA ILE A 89 -5.07 -0.46 5.74
C ILE A 89 -4.55 0.44 4.63
N THR A 90 -3.88 -0.15 3.64
CA THR A 90 -3.27 0.58 2.52
C THR A 90 -3.80 -0.03 1.21
N PRO A 91 -4.19 0.80 0.21
CA PRO A 91 -4.42 0.35 -1.15
C PRO A 91 -3.25 -0.46 -1.68
N ARG A 92 -3.57 -1.41 -2.55
CA ARG A 92 -2.63 -2.36 -3.16
C ARG A 92 -2.52 -2.24 -4.68
N SER A 93 -3.23 -1.27 -5.27
CA SER A 93 -3.22 -0.99 -6.71
C SER A 93 -3.53 0.49 -6.98
N ALA A 94 -3.17 0.96 -8.17
CA ALA A 94 -3.48 2.32 -8.64
C ALA A 94 -4.99 2.61 -8.60
N GLY A 95 -5.84 1.65 -9.00
CA GLY A 95 -7.29 1.79 -8.94
C GLY A 95 -7.83 1.92 -7.50
N GLN A 96 -7.26 1.19 -6.55
CA GLN A 96 -7.63 1.33 -5.14
C GLN A 96 -7.18 2.68 -4.56
N ARG A 97 -6.01 3.18 -4.97
CA ARG A 97 -5.55 4.54 -4.59
C ARG A 97 -6.51 5.59 -5.12
N ALA A 98 -6.83 5.56 -6.41
CA ALA A 98 -7.80 6.48 -7.01
C ALA A 98 -9.16 6.41 -6.31
N TYR A 99 -9.60 5.21 -5.94
CA TYR A 99 -10.85 5.04 -5.18
C TYR A 99 -10.81 5.69 -3.79
N VAL A 100 -9.73 5.51 -3.02
CA VAL A 100 -9.59 6.15 -1.70
C VAL A 100 -9.45 7.67 -1.82
N GLU A 101 -8.78 8.16 -2.85
CA GLU A 101 -8.67 9.59 -3.10
C GLU A 101 -10.03 10.20 -3.45
N ALA A 102 -10.82 9.53 -4.30
CA ALA A 102 -12.18 9.95 -4.61
C ALA A 102 -13.04 10.02 -3.33
N LEU A 103 -12.91 9.05 -2.42
CA LEU A 103 -13.64 9.04 -1.13
C LEU A 103 -13.32 10.22 -0.21
N ARG A 104 -12.21 10.93 -0.44
CA ARG A 104 -11.81 12.10 0.38
C ARG A 104 -12.20 13.43 -0.23
N THR A 105 -12.23 13.47 -1.56
CA THR A 105 -12.35 14.72 -2.33
C THR A 105 -13.74 14.93 -2.90
N HIS A 106 -14.60 13.91 -2.88
CA HIS A 106 -15.96 13.96 -3.43
C HIS A 106 -17.00 13.53 -2.40
N ASP A 107 -18.14 14.20 -2.37
CA ASP A 107 -19.26 13.88 -1.48
C ASP A 107 -19.93 12.54 -1.80
N VAL A 108 -19.91 12.14 -3.09
CA VAL A 108 -20.54 10.92 -3.60
C VAL A 108 -19.56 10.18 -4.52
N VAL A 109 -19.34 8.89 -4.25
CA VAL A 109 -18.40 8.05 -5.01
C VAL A 109 -19.06 6.72 -5.39
N PHE A 110 -19.03 6.40 -6.69
CA PHE A 110 -19.47 5.11 -7.21
C PHE A 110 -18.27 4.17 -7.37
N GLY A 111 -18.19 3.15 -6.50
CA GLY A 111 -17.16 2.11 -6.61
C GLY A 111 -17.54 1.04 -7.63
N VAL A 112 -17.10 1.20 -8.89
CA VAL A 112 -17.31 0.21 -9.95
C VAL A 112 -16.05 -0.65 -10.11
N GLY A 113 -16.21 -1.97 -10.22
CA GLY A 113 -15.11 -2.88 -10.52
C GLY A 113 -15.39 -4.33 -10.10
N PRO A 114 -14.51 -5.28 -10.48
CA PRO A 114 -14.71 -6.70 -10.23
C PRO A 114 -14.96 -7.05 -8.76
N ALA A 115 -15.68 -8.13 -8.49
CA ALA A 115 -15.83 -8.65 -7.12
C ALA A 115 -14.46 -8.95 -6.49
N GLY A 116 -14.35 -8.83 -5.16
CA GLY A 116 -13.10 -9.13 -4.44
C GLY A 116 -12.01 -8.06 -4.51
N THR A 117 -12.21 -6.94 -5.21
CA THR A 117 -11.20 -5.87 -5.35
C THR A 117 -11.11 -4.89 -4.17
N GLY A 118 -11.76 -5.19 -3.05
CA GLY A 118 -11.62 -4.42 -1.80
C GLY A 118 -12.42 -3.11 -1.73
N LYS A 119 -13.35 -2.83 -2.66
CA LYS A 119 -14.17 -1.60 -2.68
C LYS A 119 -14.87 -1.32 -1.34
N THR A 120 -15.69 -2.25 -0.86
CA THR A 120 -16.40 -2.11 0.43
C THR A 120 -15.44 -1.99 1.61
N TYR A 121 -14.35 -2.74 1.59
CA TYR A 121 -13.37 -2.74 2.67
C TYR A 121 -12.65 -1.39 2.80
N LEU A 122 -12.21 -0.81 1.67
CA LEU A 122 -11.57 0.50 1.63
C LEU A 122 -12.53 1.64 1.98
N ALA A 123 -13.79 1.58 1.53
CA ALA A 123 -14.82 2.54 1.92
C ALA A 123 -15.08 2.52 3.43
N MET A 124 -15.22 1.33 4.01
CA MET A 124 -15.37 1.14 5.46
C MET A 124 -14.15 1.69 6.21
N ALA A 125 -12.94 1.39 5.76
CA ALA A 125 -11.72 1.88 6.37
C ALA A 125 -11.63 3.41 6.33
N ALA A 126 -12.04 4.04 5.22
CA ALA A 126 -12.07 5.50 5.08
C ALA A 126 -13.09 6.14 6.02
N ALA A 127 -14.30 5.57 6.10
CA ALA A 127 -15.35 6.05 7.00
C ALA A 127 -14.95 5.93 8.48
N VAL A 128 -14.36 4.80 8.89
CA VAL A 128 -13.87 4.60 10.27
C VAL A 128 -12.73 5.56 10.59
N ALA A 129 -11.81 5.81 9.65
CA ALA A 129 -10.74 6.78 9.83
C ALA A 129 -11.28 8.21 10.02
N ALA A 130 -12.26 8.62 9.20
CA ALA A 130 -12.93 9.92 9.34
C ALA A 130 -13.66 10.05 10.68
N LEU A 131 -14.37 8.99 11.13
CA LEU A 131 -15.03 8.96 12.44
C LEU A 131 -14.02 9.11 13.58
N LYS A 132 -12.87 8.43 13.51
CA LYS A 132 -11.82 8.51 14.54
C LYS A 132 -11.13 9.88 14.61
N ARG A 133 -10.99 10.57 13.48
CA ARG A 133 -10.46 11.95 13.44
C ARG A 133 -11.47 13.02 13.86
N GLY A 134 -12.75 12.65 13.99
CA GLY A 134 -13.82 13.58 14.30
C GLY A 134 -14.36 14.34 13.08
N ASP A 135 -13.94 13.98 11.86
CA ASP A 135 -14.41 14.60 10.61
C ASP A 135 -15.92 14.34 10.41
N VAL A 136 -16.43 13.21 10.93
CA VAL A 136 -17.84 12.84 10.91
C VAL A 136 -18.32 12.37 12.29
N ARG A 137 -19.62 12.54 12.57
CA ARG A 137 -20.24 12.14 13.85
C ARG A 137 -20.83 10.73 13.86
N ARG A 138 -21.20 10.18 12.69
CA ARG A 138 -21.85 8.87 12.57
C ARG A 138 -21.56 8.24 11.21
N ILE A 139 -21.53 6.91 11.18
CA ILE A 139 -21.47 6.11 9.95
C ILE A 139 -22.82 5.40 9.80
N VAL A 140 -23.40 5.43 8.60
CA VAL A 140 -24.63 4.70 8.28
C VAL A 140 -24.30 3.64 7.25
N LEU A 141 -24.55 2.38 7.58
CA LEU A 141 -24.37 1.24 6.68
C LEU A 141 -25.74 0.75 6.23
N THR A 142 -25.99 0.84 4.93
CA THR A 142 -27.22 0.35 4.32
C THR A 142 -26.90 -0.81 3.40
N ARG A 143 -27.66 -1.90 3.52
CA ARG A 143 -27.74 -2.88 2.44
C ARG A 143 -28.81 -2.42 1.44
N PRO A 144 -28.62 -2.65 0.13
CA PRO A 144 -29.73 -2.48 -0.81
C PRO A 144 -30.88 -3.40 -0.39
N ALA A 145 -32.12 -2.93 -0.52
CA ALA A 145 -33.27 -3.80 -0.39
C ALA A 145 -33.20 -4.86 -1.50
N VAL A 146 -33.11 -6.13 -1.12
CA VAL A 146 -33.21 -7.25 -2.04
C VAL A 146 -34.62 -7.81 -1.82
N GLU A 147 -35.50 -7.60 -2.79
CA GLU A 147 -36.82 -8.24 -2.79
C GLU A 147 -36.61 -9.75 -2.94
N ALA A 148 -37.18 -10.51 -2.02
CA ALA A 148 -37.36 -11.94 -2.21
C ALA A 148 -38.47 -12.12 -3.25
N GLY A 149 -38.07 -12.34 -4.50
CA GLY A 149 -38.91 -12.81 -5.60
C GLY A 149 -38.29 -14.06 -6.20
#